data_AF-A0A4R1PT29-F1
#
_entry.id   AF-A0A4R1PT29-F1
#
_cell.length_a   1.000
_cell.length_b   1.000
_cell.length_c   1.000
_cell.angle_alpha   90.00
_cell.angle_beta   90.00
_cell.angle_gamma   90.00
#
_symmetry.space_group_name_H-M   'P 1'
#
loop_
_entity.id
_entity.type
_entity.pdbx_description
1 polymer ?
#
loop_
_entity_poly.entity_id
_entity_poly.type
_entity_poly.pdbx_seq_one_letter_code
_entity_poly.pdbx_strand_id
1 'polypeptide(L)'
;MGRSRYVITEPDLPHFLTCTVVDWLPLFSHPALVDILLTCWRYQQQHQGLRLYGYVVMENHLHYLAQARDLPRCVAGFKSFTARRIVEHLQSIGAAQALDRLVRARRRTSTTEISSSGRKAAMPSWCAARR
;
A
#
# COMPACT_ATOMS: atom_id res chain seq x y z
N MET A 1 -3.78 20.87 -9.02
CA MET A 1 -3.03 20.11 -10.06
C MET A 1 -3.09 18.63 -9.71
N GLY A 2 -3.88 17.82 -10.42
CA GLY A 2 -4.01 16.38 -10.11
C GLY A 2 -2.66 15.67 -10.24
N ARG A 3 -2.32 14.77 -9.31
CA ARG A 3 -1.07 13.98 -9.42
C ARG A 3 -1.11 13.19 -10.73
N SER A 4 -0.04 13.27 -11.52
CA SER A 4 0.17 12.28 -12.57
C SER A 4 0.17 10.90 -11.93
N ARG A 5 -0.56 9.96 -12.53
CA ARG A 5 -0.44 8.55 -12.14
C ARG A 5 1.02 8.16 -12.36
N TYR A 6 1.61 7.46 -11.38
CA TYR A 6 2.92 6.87 -11.56
C TYR A 6 2.86 5.96 -12.80
N VAL A 7 3.70 6.25 -13.79
CA VAL A 7 3.76 5.50 -15.05
C VAL A 7 4.89 4.50 -14.93
N ILE A 8 4.55 3.22 -15.12
CA ILE A 8 5.53 2.16 -15.30
C ILE A 8 5.97 2.22 -16.77
N THR A 9 7.22 2.61 -17.02
CA THR A 9 7.77 2.82 -18.36
C THR A 9 8.37 1.56 -18.97
N GLU A 10 8.86 0.64 -18.14
CA GLU A 10 9.58 -0.56 -18.56
C GLU A 10 8.93 -1.82 -17.95
N PRO A 11 7.71 -2.19 -18.41
CA PRO A 11 6.86 -3.21 -17.77
C PRO A 11 7.53 -4.59 -17.65
N ASP A 12 8.49 -4.88 -18.52
CA ASP A 12 9.22 -6.13 -18.54
C ASP A 12 10.39 -6.18 -17.55
N LEU A 13 10.70 -5.10 -16.83
CA LEU A 13 11.75 -5.10 -15.81
C LEU A 13 11.18 -5.15 -14.38
N PRO A 14 11.96 -5.65 -13.40
CA PRO A 14 11.63 -5.51 -11.98
C PRO A 14 11.59 -4.05 -11.54
N HIS A 15 10.58 -3.69 -10.75
CA HIS A 15 10.40 -2.35 -10.21
C HIS A 15 10.52 -2.32 -8.70
N PHE A 16 11.24 -1.32 -8.20
CA PHE A 16 11.29 -1.01 -6.77
C PHE A 16 10.08 -0.18 -6.35
N LEU A 17 9.28 -0.73 -5.44
CA LEU A 17 8.00 -0.17 -5.02
C LEU A 17 8.08 0.24 -3.55
N THR A 18 7.60 1.45 -3.25
CA THR A 18 7.50 1.99 -1.88
C THR A 18 6.04 2.25 -1.55
N CYS A 19 5.55 1.68 -0.45
CA CYS A 19 4.21 1.92 0.07
C CYS A 19 4.28 2.40 1.51
N THR A 20 3.61 3.51 1.83
CA THR A 20 3.62 4.12 3.15
C THR A 20 2.20 4.13 3.72
N VAL A 21 2.07 3.82 5.01
CA VAL A 21 0.80 3.95 5.72
C VAL A 21 0.45 5.43 5.87
N VAL A 22 -0.84 5.77 5.72
CA VAL A 22 -1.29 7.15 5.89
C VAL A 22 -0.96 7.67 7.29
N ASP A 23 -0.60 8.96 7.41
CA ASP A 23 -0.14 9.60 8.65
C ASP A 23 1.00 8.85 9.36
N TRP A 24 1.77 8.02 8.64
CA TRP A 24 2.90 7.23 9.17
C TRP A 24 2.51 6.35 10.37
N LEU A 25 1.26 5.89 10.43
CA LEU A 25 0.81 5.03 11.53
C LEU A 25 1.60 3.71 11.55
N PRO A 26 2.09 3.28 12.73
CA PRO A 26 2.90 2.07 12.86
C PRO A 26 2.04 0.79 12.85
N LEU A 27 1.26 0.59 11.78
CA LEU A 27 0.33 -0.55 11.67
C LEU A 27 1.08 -1.87 11.53
N PHE A 28 2.25 -1.87 10.88
CA PHE A 28 3.01 -3.09 10.61
C PHE A 28 3.82 -3.59 11.80
N SER A 29 3.80 -2.88 12.93
CA SER A 29 4.29 -3.42 14.20
C SER A 29 3.42 -4.58 14.71
N HIS A 30 2.21 -4.75 14.16
CA HIS A 30 1.34 -5.88 14.49
C HIS A 30 1.53 -7.03 13.48
N PRO A 31 2.05 -8.22 13.90
CA PRO A 31 2.35 -9.31 12.99
C PRO A 31 1.14 -9.79 12.16
N ALA A 32 -0.07 -9.75 12.72
CA ALA A 32 -1.27 -10.15 11.99
C ALA A 32 -1.56 -9.23 10.78
N LEU A 33 -1.20 -7.94 10.86
CA LEU A 33 -1.34 -7.03 9.73
C LEU A 33 -0.26 -7.27 8.66
N VAL A 34 0.94 -7.69 9.06
CA VAL A 34 1.99 -8.12 8.13
C VAL A 34 1.59 -9.40 7.41
N ASP A 35 0.98 -10.36 8.10
CA ASP A 35 0.53 -11.61 7.48
C ASP A 35 -0.53 -11.39 6.38
N ILE A 36 -1.39 -10.36 6.53
CA ILE A 36 -2.32 -9.93 5.47
C ILE A 36 -1.55 -9.53 4.19
N LEU A 37 -0.41 -8.84 4.31
CA LEU A 37 0.43 -8.46 3.17
C LEU A 37 1.02 -9.69 2.49
N LEU A 38 1.62 -10.57 3.29
CA LEU A 38 2.31 -11.77 2.80
C LEU A 38 1.33 -12.72 2.11
N THR A 39 0.14 -12.90 2.69
CA THR A 39 -0.94 -13.70 2.11
C THR A 39 -1.43 -13.10 0.79
N CYS A 40 -1.54 -11.77 0.69
CA CYS A 40 -1.87 -11.12 -0.58
C CYS A 40 -0.79 -11.40 -1.64
N TRP A 41 0.50 -11.20 -1.33
CA TRP A 41 1.57 -11.50 -2.28
C TRP A 41 1.63 -12.97 -2.68
N ARG A 42 1.40 -13.92 -1.76
CA ARG A 42 1.31 -15.36 -2.10
C ARG A 42 0.20 -15.61 -3.13
N TYR A 43 -0.98 -15.03 -2.91
CA TYR A 43 -2.08 -15.13 -3.85
C TYR A 43 -1.72 -14.53 -5.23
N GLN A 44 -1.09 -13.34 -5.25
CA GLN A 44 -0.70 -12.69 -6.51
C GLN A 44 0.39 -13.46 -7.27
N GLN A 45 1.30 -14.12 -6.55
CA GLN A 45 2.30 -15.01 -7.16
C GLN A 45 1.62 -16.22 -7.83
N GLN A 46 0.64 -16.83 -7.16
CA GLN A 46 -0.04 -18.04 -7.66
C GLN A 46 -1.04 -17.75 -8.80
N HIS A 47 -1.73 -16.60 -8.77
CA HIS A 47 -2.87 -16.34 -9.65
C HIS A 47 -2.70 -15.14 -10.59
N GLN A 48 -1.75 -14.23 -10.32
CA GLN A 48 -1.59 -12.98 -11.08
C GLN A 48 -0.21 -12.85 -11.74
N GLY A 49 0.62 -13.88 -11.63
CA GLY A 49 1.97 -13.89 -12.23
C GLY A 49 2.91 -12.86 -11.61
N LEU A 50 2.65 -12.43 -10.37
CA LEU A 50 3.57 -11.57 -9.64
C LEU A 50 4.85 -12.34 -9.34
N ARG A 51 6.00 -11.78 -9.71
CA ARG A 51 7.33 -12.23 -9.29
C ARG A 51 7.83 -11.26 -8.24
N LEU A 52 8.06 -11.78 -7.03
CA LEU A 52 8.56 -11.00 -5.89
C LEU A 52 10.02 -11.39 -5.65
N TYR A 53 10.95 -10.45 -5.84
CA TYR A 53 12.38 -10.70 -5.71
C TYR A 53 12.91 -10.43 -4.29
N GLY A 54 12.25 -9.53 -3.56
CA GLY A 54 12.62 -9.19 -2.19
C GLY A 54 11.70 -8.13 -1.62
N TYR A 55 11.60 -8.07 -0.29
CA TYR A 55 10.79 -7.09 0.41
C TYR A 55 11.37 -6.78 1.79
N VAL A 56 11.05 -5.60 2.30
CA VAL A 56 11.30 -5.16 3.68
C VAL A 56 10.01 -4.52 4.19
N VAL A 57 9.55 -4.96 5.35
CA VAL A 57 8.41 -4.37 6.05
C VAL A 57 8.94 -3.67 7.30
N MET A 58 8.79 -2.35 7.34
CA MET A 58 9.04 -1.52 8.51
C MET A 58 7.71 -1.22 9.20
N GLU A 59 7.71 -0.62 10.39
CA GLU A 59 6.49 -0.38 11.17
C GLU A 59 5.39 0.43 10.46
N ASN A 60 5.76 1.38 9.59
CA ASN A 60 4.84 2.35 8.98
C ASN A 60 4.95 2.42 7.44
N HIS A 61 5.86 1.65 6.84
CA HIS A 61 6.03 1.57 5.40
C HIS A 61 6.66 0.24 4.99
N LEU A 62 6.57 -0.08 3.71
CA LEU A 62 7.20 -1.25 3.13
C LEU A 62 7.85 -0.91 1.79
N HIS A 63 8.88 -1.69 1.47
CA HIS A 63 9.59 -1.68 0.21
C HIS A 63 9.59 -3.07 -0.38
N TYR A 64 9.42 -3.19 -1.70
CA TYR A 64 9.51 -4.48 -2.38
C TYR A 64 9.96 -4.33 -3.82
N LEU A 65 10.68 -5.34 -4.31
CA LEU A 65 11.12 -5.46 -5.69
C LEU A 65 10.25 -6.50 -6.39
N ALA A 66 9.47 -6.08 -7.38
CA ALA A 66 8.53 -6.99 -8.04
C ALA A 66 8.37 -6.72 -9.54
N GLN A 67 7.89 -7.74 -10.25
CA GLN A 67 7.62 -7.72 -11.67
C GLN A 67 6.33 -8.51 -11.95
N ALA A 68 5.52 -8.06 -12.89
CA ALA A 68 4.39 -8.81 -13.42
C ALA A 68 4.03 -8.29 -14.80
N ARG A 69 3.37 -9.10 -15.62
CA ARG A 69 2.86 -8.66 -16.95
C ARG A 69 1.96 -7.43 -16.84
N ASP A 70 1.14 -7.38 -15.79
CA ASP A 70 0.32 -6.22 -15.43
C ASP A 70 0.62 -5.79 -13.99
N LEU A 71 1.84 -5.28 -13.79
CA LEU A 71 2.29 -4.78 -12.51
C LEU A 71 1.41 -3.64 -11.95
N PRO A 72 0.93 -2.66 -12.74
CA PRO A 72 0.01 -1.63 -12.24
C PRO A 72 -1.24 -2.22 -11.59
N ARG A 73 -1.87 -3.22 -12.22
CA ARG A 73 -3.03 -3.91 -11.66
C ARG A 73 -2.68 -4.69 -10.39
N CYS A 74 -1.55 -5.38 -10.36
CA CYS A 74 -1.08 -6.08 -9.16
C CYS A 74 -0.89 -5.10 -7.98
N VAL A 75 -0.24 -3.97 -8.21
CA VAL A 75 0.00 -2.95 -7.18
C VAL A 75 -1.31 -2.32 -6.70
N ALA A 76 -2.24 -2.00 -7.62
CA ALA A 76 -3.54 -1.45 -7.26
C ALA A 76 -4.39 -2.44 -6.45
N GLY A 77 -4.41 -3.71 -6.87
CA GLY A 77 -5.11 -4.79 -6.19
C GLY A 77 -4.53 -5.10 -4.81
N PHE A 78 -3.19 -5.13 -4.70
CA PHE A 78 -2.51 -5.29 -3.41
C PHE A 78 -2.96 -4.21 -2.43
N LYS A 79 -2.86 -2.94 -2.81
CA LYS A 79 -3.22 -1.82 -1.93
C LYS A 79 -4.69 -1.84 -1.51
N SER A 80 -5.62 -2.07 -2.44
CA SER A 80 -7.05 -2.05 -2.12
C SER A 80 -7.45 -3.24 -1.24
N PHE A 81 -6.93 -4.43 -1.55
CA PHE A 81 -7.18 -5.64 -0.78
C PHE A 81 -6.62 -5.53 0.64
N THR A 82 -5.34 -5.19 0.78
CA THR A 82 -4.70 -5.12 2.10
C THR A 82 -5.33 -4.03 2.96
N ALA A 83 -5.64 -2.86 2.39
CA ALA A 83 -6.32 -1.79 3.11
C ALA A 83 -7.66 -2.25 3.71
N ARG A 84 -8.48 -2.93 2.91
CA ARG A 84 -9.77 -3.46 3.37
C ARG A 84 -9.57 -4.50 4.47
N ARG A 85 -8.67 -5.46 4.27
CA ARG A 85 -8.42 -6.53 5.25
C ARG A 85 -7.84 -6.01 6.57
N ILE A 86 -7.00 -4.99 6.52
CA ILE A 86 -6.46 -4.34 7.71
C ILE A 86 -7.58 -3.64 8.48
N VAL A 87 -8.46 -2.90 7.80
CA VAL A 87 -9.60 -2.25 8.47
C VAL A 87 -10.53 -3.29 9.10
N GLU A 88 -10.86 -4.37 8.37
CA GLU A 88 -11.66 -5.50 8.90
C GLU A 88 -11.02 -6.09 10.17
N HIS A 89 -9.71 -6.34 10.16
CA HIS A 89 -8.99 -6.87 11.31
C HIS A 89 -8.97 -5.90 12.50
N LEU A 90 -8.70 -4.62 12.25
CA LEU A 90 -8.72 -3.58 13.30
C LEU A 90 -10.11 -3.44 13.94
N GLN A 91 -11.17 -3.61 13.14
CA GLN A 91 -12.55 -3.65 13.65
C GLN A 91 -12.80 -4.89 14.51
N SER A 92 -12.33 -6.07 14.08
CA SER A 92 -12.57 -7.31 14.82
C SER A 92 -11.88 -7.34 16.18
N ILE A 93 -10.73 -6.68 16.32
CA ILE A 93 -10.00 -6.57 17.59
C ILE A 93 -10.39 -5.33 18.41
N GLY A 94 -11.32 -4.50 17.93
CA GLY A 94 -11.77 -3.30 18.64
C GLY A 94 -10.72 -2.18 18.74
N ALA A 95 -9.80 -2.05 17.78
CA ALA A 95 -8.72 -1.05 17.77
C ALA A 95 -9.22 0.37 17.43
N ALA A 96 -10.09 0.93 18.29
CA ALA A 96 -10.81 2.19 18.06
C ALA A 96 -9.88 3.39 17.76
N GLN A 97 -8.75 3.49 18.45
CA GLN A 97 -7.79 4.59 18.23
C GLN A 97 -7.16 4.55 16.83
N ALA A 98 -6.76 3.36 16.37
CA ALA A 98 -6.18 3.20 15.04
C ALA A 98 -7.22 3.51 13.96
N LEU A 99 -8.45 3.02 14.13
CA LEU A 99 -9.58 3.27 13.22
C LEU A 99 -9.94 4.76 13.14
N ASP A 100 -10.03 5.47 14.26
CA ASP A 100 -10.31 6.91 14.27
C ASP A 100 -9.23 7.70 13.55
N ARG A 101 -7.94 7.37 13.77
CA ARG A 101 -6.84 8.00 13.02
C ARG A 101 -6.94 7.76 11.52
N LEU A 102 -7.27 6.54 11.09
CA LEU A 102 -7.49 6.22 9.67
C LEU A 102 -8.66 7.00 9.06
N VAL A 103 -9.77 7.14 9.80
CA VAL A 103 -10.94 7.93 9.36
C VAL A 103 -10.58 9.41 9.21
N ARG A 104 -9.83 9.98 10.16
CA ARG A 104 -9.38 11.39 10.10
C ARG A 104 -8.43 11.62 8.93
N ALA A 105 -7.47 10.71 8.74
CA ALA A 105 -6.50 10.79 7.66
C ALA A 105 -7.19 10.80 6.28
N ARG A 106 -8.21 9.95 6.09
CA ARG A 106 -9.03 9.93 4.87
C ARG A 106 -9.62 11.30 4.55
N ARG A 107 -10.13 12.02 5.55
CA ARG A 107 -10.73 13.36 5.37
C ARG A 107 -9.71 14.41 4.90
N ARG A 108 -8.45 14.29 5.32
CA ARG A 108 -7.35 15.22 4.96
C ARG A 108 -6.83 15.01 3.54
N THR A 109 -6.73 13.76 3.10
CA THR A 109 -6.26 13.40 1.75
C THR A 109 -7.25 13.74 0.61
N SER A 110 -8.37 14.39 0.92
CA SER A 110 -9.35 14.89 -0.05
C SER A 110 -8.83 16.05 -0.92
N THR A 111 -7.68 16.65 -0.59
CA THR A 111 -7.06 17.76 -1.34
C THR A 111 -5.65 17.37 -1.77
N THR A 112 -5.41 17.34 -3.08
CA THR A 112 -4.20 16.78 -3.71
C THR A 112 -3.22 17.89 -4.10
N GLU A 113 -2.13 18.05 -3.35
CA GLU A 113 -1.00 18.95 -3.67
C GLU A 113 0.30 18.15 -3.88
N ILE A 114 1.11 18.52 -4.90
CA ILE A 114 2.46 18.01 -5.18
C ILE A 114 3.40 19.18 -5.43
N SER A 115 4.57 19.18 -4.78
CA SER A 115 5.75 19.98 -5.14
C SER A 115 6.80 19.12 -5.87
N SER A 116 7.48 19.74 -6.83
CA SER A 116 8.57 19.20 -7.65
C SER A 116 9.94 19.56 -7.06
N SER A 117 10.69 18.59 -6.57
CA SER A 117 12.17 18.56 -6.49
C SER A 117 12.57 17.34 -5.66
N GLY A 118 13.59 16.61 -6.12
CA GLY A 118 13.98 15.30 -5.63
C GLY A 118 13.85 15.11 -4.11
N ARG A 119 12.88 14.31 -3.68
CA ARG A 119 12.71 13.79 -2.32
C ARG A 119 11.72 12.62 -2.35
N LYS A 120 12.01 11.63 -1.51
CA LYS A 120 11.33 10.34 -1.25
C LYS A 120 9.84 10.30 -1.65
N ALA A 121 9.49 9.33 -2.50
CA ALA A 121 8.11 9.07 -2.90
C ALA A 121 7.30 8.46 -1.75
N ALA A 122 6.43 9.25 -1.11
CA ALA A 122 5.36 8.74 -0.25
C ALA A 122 4.09 8.54 -1.09
N MET A 123 3.67 7.28 -1.27
CA MET A 123 2.39 6.94 -1.93
C MET A 123 1.23 7.10 -0.94
N PRO A 124 0.24 7.99 -1.17
CA PRO A 124 -0.68 8.45 -0.12
C PRO A 124 -2.05 7.75 -0.04
N SER A 125 -2.28 6.62 -0.73
CA SER A 125 -3.63 6.00 -0.76
C SER A 125 -3.62 4.57 -0.24
N TRP A 126 -3.19 4.38 1.00
CA TRP A 126 -3.15 3.06 1.62
C TRP A 126 -4.37 2.78 2.52
N CYS A 127 -5.21 3.78 2.83
CA CYS A 127 -6.45 3.57 3.62
C CYS A 127 -7.71 4.25 3.07
N ALA A 128 -7.66 4.87 1.89
CA ALA A 128 -8.85 5.43 1.25
C ALA A 128 -9.54 4.37 0.36
N ALA A 129 -10.16 3.35 0.98
CA ALA A 129 -11.08 2.47 0.26
C ALA A 129 -12.24 3.30 -0.30
N ARG A 130 -12.28 3.45 -1.64
CA ARG A 130 -13.49 3.85 -2.36
C ARG A 130 -14.46 2.67 -2.27
N ARG A 131 -15.71 2.99 -1.94
CA ARG A 131 -16.84 2.06 -2.05
C ARG A 131 -16.99 1.63 -3.50
#